data_AF-A0A6U0SDD3-F1
#
_entry.id   AF-A0A6U0SDD3-F1
#
_cell.length_a   1.000
_cell.length_b   1.000
_cell.length_c   1.000
_cell.angle_alpha   90.00
_cell.angle_beta   90.00
_cell.angle_gamma   90.00
#
_symmetry.space_group_name_H-M   'P 1'
#
loop_
_entity.id
_entity.type
_entity.pdbx_description
1 polymer ?
#
loop_
_entity_poly.entity_id
_entity_poly.type
_entity_poly.pdbx_seq_one_letter_code
_entity_poly.pdbx_strand_id
1 'polypeptide(L)'
;HIYLRSRRRYLSSHPDQYLNLSLFPNRHPSSRHSVVDWSDSSTWDNFPDFSRAKMNEVVLQAGDGLYLPTHWFHYIVSLNINFQCNTRSDLSSEYLSTIHDCGFP
;
A
#
# COMPACT_ATOMS: atom_id res chain seq x y z
N HIS A 1 20.17 26.39 7.25
CA HIS A 1 19.87 24.98 7.56
C HIS A 1 18.37 24.77 7.49
N ILE A 2 17.85 24.04 6.50
CA ILE A 2 16.44 23.65 6.47
C ILE A 2 16.32 22.33 7.23
N TYR A 3 15.73 22.35 8.42
CA TYR A 3 15.35 21.13 9.13
C TYR A 3 14.09 20.57 8.44
N LEU A 4 14.27 19.73 7.43
CA LEU A 4 13.17 18.95 6.84
C LEU A 4 12.78 17.86 7.84
N ARG A 5 11.80 18.15 8.71
CA ARG A 5 11.14 17.15 9.56
C ARG A 5 10.15 16.32 8.73
N SER A 6 10.63 15.72 7.64
CA SER A 6 9.84 14.90 6.72
C SER A 6 9.19 13.75 7.49
N ARG A 7 7.86 13.64 7.40
CA ARG A 7 7.07 12.57 8.01
C ARG A 7 6.12 11.98 7.00
N ARG A 8 6.02 10.66 7.01
CA ARG A 8 5.19 9.91 6.07
C ARG A 8 4.58 8.72 6.78
N ARG A 9 3.27 8.58 6.65
CA ARG A 9 2.53 7.44 7.16
C ARG A 9 2.40 6.39 6.07
N TYR A 10 2.83 5.18 6.38
CA TYR A 10 2.61 3.99 5.57
C TYR A 10 1.54 3.13 6.24
N LEU A 11 0.52 2.79 5.46
CA LEU A 11 -0.39 1.69 5.76
C LEU A 11 -0.01 0.57 4.80
N SER A 12 0.30 -0.62 5.31
CA SER A 12 0.68 -1.75 4.47
C SER A 12 -0.05 -3.02 4.85
N SER A 13 -0.42 -3.79 3.84
CA SER A 13 -1.20 -5.01 3.99
C SER A 13 -0.52 -6.17 3.33
N HIS A 14 -0.63 -7.33 3.98
CA HIS A 14 -0.17 -8.59 3.46
C HIS A 14 -0.92 -8.94 2.16
N PRO A 15 -0.29 -9.63 1.18
CA PRO A 15 -0.89 -9.97 -0.11
C PRO A 15 -2.19 -10.79 0.00
N ASP A 16 -2.36 -11.57 1.07
CA ASP A 16 -3.57 -12.36 1.34
C ASP A 16 -4.84 -11.52 1.58
N GLN A 17 -4.69 -10.22 1.82
CA GLN A 17 -5.83 -9.32 2.02
C GLN A 17 -6.46 -8.85 0.70
N TYR A 18 -5.99 -9.31 -0.46
CA TYR A 18 -6.43 -8.81 -1.77
C TYR A 18 -7.96 -8.78 -1.96
N LEU A 19 -8.70 -9.76 -1.40
CA LEU A 19 -10.16 -9.80 -1.43
C LEU A 19 -10.82 -8.66 -0.65
N ASN A 20 -10.17 -8.20 0.42
CA ASN A 20 -10.67 -7.12 1.26
C ASN A 20 -10.27 -5.73 0.74
N LEU A 21 -9.36 -5.63 -0.23
CA LEU A 21 -8.83 -4.33 -0.69
C LEU A 21 -9.57 -3.73 -1.88
N SER A 22 -10.57 -4.45 -2.40
CA SER A 22 -11.36 -4.03 -3.57
C SER A 22 -10.46 -3.50 -4.68
N LEU A 23 -9.59 -4.36 -5.23
CA LEU A 23 -8.60 -3.96 -6.22
C LEU A 23 -9.24 -3.78 -7.61
N PHE A 24 -8.68 -2.87 -8.40
CA PHE A 24 -9.04 -2.78 -9.81
C PHE A 24 -8.72 -4.09 -10.56
N PRO A 25 -9.56 -4.49 -11.53
CA PRO A 25 -9.29 -5.66 -12.37
C PRO A 25 -7.94 -5.56 -13.11
N ASN A 26 -7.33 -6.70 -13.44
CA ASN A 26 -6.01 -6.77 -14.09
C ASN A 26 -5.87 -5.93 -15.37
N ARG A 27 -6.92 -5.80 -16.18
CA ARG A 27 -6.89 -5.00 -17.42
C ARG A 27 -7.11 -3.50 -17.22
N HIS A 28 -7.36 -3.06 -16.00
CA HIS A 28 -7.52 -1.64 -15.69
C HIS A 28 -6.14 -0.94 -15.69
N PRO A 29 -6.02 0.32 -16.15
CA PRO A 29 -4.75 1.07 -16.10
C PRO A 29 -4.16 1.20 -14.70
N SER A 30 -5.01 1.17 -13.68
CA SER A 30 -4.63 1.18 -12.25
C SER A 30 -4.72 -0.21 -11.61
N SER A 31 -4.46 -1.27 -12.38
CA SER A 31 -4.40 -2.63 -11.83
C SER A 31 -3.44 -2.71 -10.64
N ARG A 32 -3.78 -3.55 -9.67
CA ARG A 32 -3.14 -3.66 -8.34
C ARG A 32 -3.31 -2.46 -7.41
N HIS A 33 -4.08 -1.44 -7.79
CA HIS A 33 -4.52 -0.38 -6.86
C HIS A 33 -5.92 -0.69 -6.35
N SER A 34 -6.23 -0.19 -5.14
CA SER A 34 -7.59 -0.21 -4.59
C SER A 34 -8.49 0.77 -5.35
N VAL A 35 -9.75 0.40 -5.55
CA VAL A 35 -10.79 1.30 -6.07
C VAL A 35 -11.32 2.25 -4.99
N VAL A 36 -11.09 1.93 -3.72
CA VAL A 36 -11.57 2.71 -2.58
C VAL A 36 -10.69 3.95 -2.44
N ASP A 37 -11.31 5.10 -2.11
CA ASP A 37 -10.56 6.27 -1.68
C ASP A 37 -10.26 6.17 -0.18
N TRP A 38 -9.02 5.87 0.16
CA TRP A 38 -8.57 5.69 1.55
C TRP A 38 -8.45 7.02 2.31
N SER A 39 -8.58 8.16 1.62
CA SER A 39 -8.58 9.48 2.24
C SER A 39 -9.98 9.97 2.63
N ASP A 40 -11.02 9.41 2.02
CA ASP A 40 -12.41 9.79 2.26
C ASP A 40 -13.22 8.61 2.84
N SER A 41 -13.31 8.59 4.18
CA SER A 41 -14.06 7.58 4.92
C SER A 41 -15.55 7.53 4.59
N SER A 42 -16.13 8.61 4.04
CA SER A 42 -17.56 8.62 3.69
C SER A 42 -17.90 7.66 2.56
N THR A 43 -16.90 7.24 1.77
CA THR A 43 -17.08 6.34 0.64
C THR A 43 -16.93 4.86 1.00
N TRP A 44 -16.41 4.56 2.20
CA TRP A 44 -15.99 3.21 2.58
C TRP A 44 -17.16 2.23 2.74
N ASP A 45 -18.31 2.73 3.15
CA ASP A 45 -19.53 1.90 3.32
C ASP A 45 -20.00 1.28 1.99
N ASN A 46 -19.58 1.83 0.85
CA ASN A 46 -19.84 1.22 -0.47
C ASN A 46 -19.00 -0.05 -0.72
N PHE A 47 -17.99 -0.30 0.12
CA PHE A 47 -17.04 -1.40 0.00
C PHE A 47 -17.00 -2.18 1.33
N PRO A 48 -18.02 -3.00 1.64
CA PRO A 48 -18.15 -3.66 2.94
C PRO A 48 -16.95 -4.55 3.28
N ASP A 49 -16.27 -5.12 2.28
CA ASP A 49 -15.09 -5.95 2.45
C ASP A 49 -13.86 -5.14 2.89
N PHE A 50 -13.81 -3.86 2.52
CA PHE A 50 -12.75 -2.94 2.89
C PHE A 50 -12.63 -2.72 4.40
N SER A 51 -13.77 -2.69 5.09
CA SER A 51 -13.79 -2.59 6.56
C SER A 51 -13.10 -3.76 7.27
N ARG A 52 -12.92 -4.89 6.57
CA ARG A 52 -12.27 -6.10 7.12
C ARG A 52 -10.79 -6.21 6.76
N ALA A 53 -10.27 -5.28 5.96
CA ALA A 53 -8.87 -5.28 5.56
C ALA A 53 -7.94 -5.07 6.78
N LYS A 54 -6.91 -5.89 6.89
CA LYS A 54 -5.90 -5.78 7.95
C LYS A 54 -4.69 -4.99 7.47
N MET A 55 -4.28 -4.00 8.24
CA MET A 55 -3.19 -3.09 7.91
C MET A 55 -2.18 -3.00 9.05
N ASN A 56 -0.90 -2.88 8.69
CA ASN A 56 0.15 -2.41 9.57
C ASN A 56 0.38 -0.92 9.30
N GLU A 57 0.45 -0.12 10.37
CA GLU A 57 0.72 1.31 10.28
C GLU A 57 2.12 1.63 10.80
N VAL A 58 2.87 2.44 10.05
CA VAL A 58 4.14 3.00 10.52
C VAL A 58 4.28 4.44 10.05
N VAL A 59 4.79 5.31 10.94
CA VAL A 59 5.13 6.69 10.61
C VAL A 59 6.65 6.81 10.53
N LEU A 60 7.15 7.02 9.33
CA LEU A 60 8.58 7.20 9.06
C LEU A 60 8.98 8.66 9.24
N GLN A 61 10.18 8.86 9.76
CA GLN A 61 10.87 10.14 9.91
C GLN A 61 12.13 10.18 9.03
N ALA A 62 12.75 11.36 8.94
CA ALA A 62 14.00 11.52 8.20
C ALA A 62 15.10 10.63 8.80
N GLY A 63 15.69 9.77 7.97
CA GLY A 63 16.72 8.80 8.36
C GLY A 63 16.20 7.38 8.53
N ASP A 64 14.88 7.18 8.65
CA ASP A 64 14.30 5.84 8.76
C ASP A 64 14.34 5.11 7.41
N GLY A 65 14.63 3.81 7.48
CA GLY A 65 14.47 2.87 6.38
C GLY A 65 13.28 1.95 6.64
N LEU A 66 12.43 1.74 5.64
CA LEU A 66 11.36 0.74 5.69
C LEU A 66 11.63 -0.32 4.64
N TYR A 67 11.77 -1.57 5.08
CA TYR A 67 11.68 -2.71 4.20
C TYR A 67 10.21 -2.98 3.88
N LEU A 68 9.86 -2.90 2.59
CA LEU A 68 8.53 -3.25 2.09
C LEU A 68 8.68 -4.54 1.27
N PRO A 69 8.18 -5.69 1.76
CA PRO A 69 8.34 -6.95 1.04
C PRO A 69 7.64 -6.93 -0.32
N THR A 70 8.13 -7.76 -1.24
CA THR A 70 7.56 -7.88 -2.58
C THR A 70 6.06 -8.18 -2.50
N HIS A 71 5.27 -7.56 -3.37
CA HIS A 71 3.81 -7.75 -3.49
C HIS A 71 2.93 -7.21 -2.36
N TRP A 72 3.50 -6.62 -1.31
CA TRP A 72 2.70 -6.00 -0.25
C TRP A 72 1.99 -4.74 -0.75
N PHE A 73 0.70 -4.66 -0.46
CA PHE A 73 -0.10 -3.47 -0.74
C PHE A 73 0.28 -2.36 0.22
N HIS A 74 0.25 -1.13 -0.27
CA HIS A 74 0.64 0.02 0.53
C HIS A 74 -0.13 1.29 0.12
N TYR A 75 -0.54 2.04 1.13
CA TYR A 75 -1.08 3.39 1.00
C TYR A 75 -0.21 4.35 1.79
N ILE A 76 0.19 5.45 1.14
CA ILE A 76 1.24 6.33 1.63
C ILE A 76 0.66 7.74 1.75
N VAL A 77 0.75 8.32 2.94
CA VAL A 77 0.29 9.69 3.22
C VAL A 77 1.45 10.57 3.65
N SER A 78 1.62 11.69 2.94
CA SER A 78 2.55 12.75 3.33
C SER A 78 1.94 13.60 4.44
N LEU A 79 2.57 13.62 5.62
CA LEU A 79 2.09 14.43 6.75
C LEU A 79 2.65 15.86 6.74
N ASN A 80 3.66 16.11 5.91
CA ASN A 80 4.28 17.40 5.62
C ASN A 80 5.09 17.29 4.32
N ILE A 81 5.77 18.39 3.94
CA ILE A 81 6.70 18.39 2.81
C ILE A 81 7.74 17.29 3.04
N ASN A 82 7.81 16.35 2.10
CA ASN A 82 8.68 15.19 2.19
C ASN A 82 9.35 14.87 0.85
N PHE A 83 10.51 14.24 0.97
CA PHE A 83 11.27 13.67 -0.13
C PHE A 83 11.68 12.25 0.29
N GLN A 84 11.56 11.30 -0.63
CA GLN A 84 11.88 9.90 -0.37
C GLN A 84 12.53 9.28 -1.60
N CYS A 85 13.54 8.46 -1.36
CA CYS A 85 14.12 7.57 -2.36
C CYS A 85 13.75 6.13 -2.02
N ASN A 86 13.39 5.34 -3.03
CA ASN A 86 13.25 3.89 -2.91
C ASN A 86 14.30 3.20 -3.77
N THR A 87 14.79 2.07 -3.28
CA THR A 87 15.65 1.15 -4.04
C THR A 87 14.91 -0.16 -4.17
N ARG A 88 14.77 -0.66 -5.40
CA ARG A 88 14.13 -1.95 -5.67
C ARG A 88 15.21 -2.99 -5.92
N SER A 89 15.20 -4.05 -5.13
CA SER A 89 16.00 -5.26 -5.34
C SER A 89 15.15 -6.34 -6.00
N ASP A 90 15.77 -7.46 -6.38
CA ASP A 90 15.10 -8.58 -7.04
C ASP A 90 13.82 -9.07 -6.33
N LEU A 91 12.92 -9.62 -7.14
CA LEU A 91 11.61 -10.09 -6.72
C LEU A 91 11.73 -11.40 -5.94
N SER A 92 11.17 -11.43 -4.72
CA SER A 92 10.93 -12.68 -4.02
C SER A 92 9.79 -13.45 -4.68
N SER A 93 9.95 -14.76 -4.84
CA SER A 93 8.89 -15.64 -5.33
C SER A 93 7.84 -16.03 -4.27
N GLU A 94 8.03 -15.60 -3.02
CA GLU A 94 7.26 -16.03 -1.84
C GLU A 94 5.75 -15.87 -1.99
N TYR A 95 5.27 -14.77 -2.60
CA TYR A 95 3.84 -14.45 -2.70
C TYR A 95 3.30 -14.52 -4.14
N LEU A 96 4.04 -15.12 -5.08
CA LEU A 96 3.62 -15.19 -6.48
C LEU A 96 2.30 -15.96 -6.65
N SER A 97 2.09 -17.04 -5.90
CA SER A 97 0.82 -17.79 -5.94
C SER A 97 -0.36 -16.93 -5.51
N THR A 98 -0.23 -16.19 -4.40
CA THR A 98 -1.28 -15.28 -3.90
C THR A 98 -1.59 -14.16 -4.89
N ILE A 99 -0.57 -13.61 -5.56
CA ILE A 99 -0.76 -12.59 -6.58
C ILE A 99 -1.41 -13.15 -7.84
N HIS A 100 -1.07 -14.38 -8.22
CA HIS A 100 -1.73 -15.09 -9.31
C HIS A 100 -3.20 -15.39 -8.98
N ASP A 101 -3.51 -15.81 -7.76
CA ASP A 101 -4.89 -16.03 -7.27
C ASP A 101 -5.70 -14.72 -7.22
N CYS A 102 -5.02 -13.61 -6.98
CA CYS A 102 -5.57 -12.26 -7.12
C CYS A 102 -5.83 -11.86 -8.60
N GLY A 103 -5.40 -12.69 -9.55
CA GLY A 103 -5.58 -12.47 -10.98
C GLY A 103 -4.54 -11.56 -11.61
N PHE A 104 -3.40 -11.33 -10.95
CA PHE A 104 -2.29 -10.52 -11.46
C PHE A 104 -1.08 -11.41 -11.83
N PRO A 105 -0.25 -10.99 -12.80
CA PRO A 105 0.97 -11.71 -13.15
C PRO A 105 2.07 -11.58 -12.09
#